data_AF-A0A560Q831-F1
#
_entry.id   AF-A0A560Q831-F1
#
_cell.length_a   1.000
_cell.length_b   1.000
_cell.length_c   1.000
_cell.angle_alpha   90.00
_cell.angle_beta   90.00
_cell.angle_gamma   90.00
#
_symmetry.space_group_name_H-M   'P 1'
#
loop_
_entity.id
_entity.type
_entity.pdbx_description
1 polymer ?
#
loop_
_entity_poly.entity_id
_entity_poly.type
_entity_poly.pdbx_seq_one_letter_code
_entity_poly.pdbx_strand_id
1 'polypeptide(L)'
;MERDNCKKSRLLNYLLILMLLACTRGEALAAPDRQELQEMRTLATMATVNVLLYYNLNGIPYEAENAEAFTRNLNQLRELSVQAGEVAITEQIRQLDNAVADLKNLPQSTSGVRSVWPAYTRWLPGVIEAHFRLDKSLTERYNATPEVAQTQSGLHGLSHDIGRMLLSYQMASFPNFGGDIWILDERAITALDATIEQRFAELIVQDSTFVQALKAPLRDYRFVRKRLLNPVGHWAPNAVSRYLTQAMRTVDSQYEP
;
A
#
# COMPACT_ATOMS: atom_id res chain seq x y z
N MET A 1 19.82 46.09 -49.42
CA MET A 1 19.49 45.96 -47.98
C MET A 1 18.29 45.05 -47.70
N GLU A 2 17.77 44.27 -48.67
CA GLU A 2 16.55 43.44 -48.50
C GLU A 2 16.82 41.96 -48.17
N ARG A 3 18.03 41.45 -48.43
CA ARG A 3 18.36 40.02 -48.31
C ARG A 3 18.45 39.53 -46.86
N ASP A 4 18.61 40.44 -45.91
CA ASP A 4 18.88 40.13 -44.49
C ASP A 4 17.59 39.99 -43.65
N ASN A 5 16.53 40.71 -44.02
CA ASN A 5 15.21 40.62 -43.34
C ASN A 5 14.51 39.28 -43.57
N CYS A 6 14.72 38.65 -44.74
CA CYS A 6 14.11 37.36 -45.06
C CYS A 6 14.70 36.20 -44.21
N LYS A 7 15.99 36.28 -43.85
CA LYS A 7 16.64 35.27 -42.99
C LYS A 7 16.22 35.40 -41.53
N LYS A 8 16.08 36.63 -41.01
CA LYS A 8 15.59 36.88 -39.64
C LYS A 8 14.15 36.40 -39.44
N SER A 9 13.27 36.63 -40.42
CA SER A 9 11.88 36.16 -40.38
C SER A 9 11.79 34.62 -40.36
N ARG A 10 12.64 33.93 -41.13
CA ARG A 10 12.69 32.46 -41.13
C ARG A 10 13.20 31.91 -39.80
N LEU A 11 14.27 32.49 -39.24
CA LEU A 11 14.80 32.10 -37.93
C LEU A 11 13.79 32.31 -36.80
N LEU A 12 13.05 33.42 -36.81
CA LEU A 12 11.99 33.69 -35.85
C LEU A 12 10.87 32.64 -35.95
N ASN A 13 10.46 32.28 -37.18
CA ASN A 13 9.45 31.25 -37.41
C ASN A 13 9.94 29.86 -36.95
N TYR A 14 11.22 29.50 -37.18
CA TYR A 14 11.77 28.25 -36.69
C TYR A 14 11.85 28.20 -35.16
N LEU A 15 12.21 29.31 -34.50
CA LEU A 15 12.20 29.43 -33.04
C LEU A 15 10.77 29.33 -32.47
N LEU A 16 9.79 29.94 -33.14
CA LEU A 16 8.39 29.84 -32.74
C LEU A 16 7.86 28.41 -32.91
N ILE A 17 8.22 27.73 -34.00
CA ILE A 17 7.86 26.31 -34.24
C ILE A 17 8.54 25.40 -33.21
N LEU A 18 9.81 25.63 -32.87
CA LEU A 18 10.51 24.88 -31.82
C LEU A 18 9.92 25.12 -30.43
N MET A 19 9.50 26.35 -30.13
CA MET A 19 8.83 26.67 -28.86
C MET A 19 7.42 26.06 -28.79
N LEU A 20 6.67 26.05 -29.91
CA LEU A 20 5.38 25.36 -30.01
C LEU A 20 5.52 23.84 -29.98
N LEU A 21 6.59 23.27 -30.55
CA LEU A 21 6.91 21.83 -30.43
C LEU A 21 7.37 21.45 -29.01
N ALA A 22 8.03 22.35 -28.28
CA ALA A 22 8.40 22.14 -26.89
C ALA A 22 7.18 22.22 -25.95
N CYS A 23 6.17 23.04 -26.28
CA CYS A 23 4.92 23.12 -25.52
C CYS A 23 3.95 21.95 -25.79
N THR A 24 4.12 21.18 -26.86
CA THR A 24 3.22 20.06 -27.22
C THR A 24 3.68 18.69 -26.71
N ARG A 25 4.80 18.63 -25.97
CA ARG A 25 5.27 17.42 -25.27
C ARG A 25 4.99 17.42 -23.76
N GLY A 26 4.08 18.27 -23.31
CA GLY A 26 3.40 18.05 -22.04
C GLY A 26 2.17 17.19 -22.29
N GLU A 27 2.33 15.88 -22.50
CA GLU A 27 1.27 14.98 -22.04
C GLU A 27 1.15 15.29 -20.55
N ALA A 28 0.12 16.03 -20.17
CA ALA A 28 -0.15 16.26 -18.76
C ALA A 28 -0.29 14.86 -18.15
N LEU A 29 0.70 14.45 -17.34
CA LEU A 29 0.60 13.24 -16.53
C LEU A 29 -0.77 13.33 -15.86
N ALA A 30 -1.67 12.44 -16.26
CA ALA A 30 -3.02 12.47 -15.74
C ALA A 30 -2.92 12.24 -14.25
N ALA A 31 -3.60 13.08 -13.47
CA ALA A 31 -3.70 12.86 -12.04
C ALA A 31 -4.24 11.44 -11.80
N PRO A 32 -3.67 10.69 -10.85
CA PRO A 32 -4.06 9.31 -10.61
C PRO A 32 -5.53 9.23 -10.23
N ASP A 33 -6.23 8.27 -10.82
CA ASP A 33 -7.63 8.03 -10.52
C ASP A 33 -7.80 7.25 -9.19
N ARG A 34 -9.05 7.02 -8.78
CA ARG A 34 -9.32 6.30 -7.52
C ARG A 34 -8.87 4.83 -7.55
N GLN A 35 -8.84 4.18 -8.71
CA GLN A 35 -8.37 2.81 -8.86
C GLN A 35 -6.86 2.75 -8.65
N GLU A 36 -6.11 3.63 -9.33
CA GLU A 36 -4.65 3.72 -9.21
C GLU A 36 -4.23 4.06 -7.77
N LEU A 37 -4.94 4.98 -7.12
CA LEU A 37 -4.69 5.32 -5.71
C LEU A 37 -4.98 4.14 -4.77
N GLN A 38 -6.04 3.37 -5.04
CA GLN A 38 -6.33 2.17 -4.27
C GLN A 38 -5.26 1.08 -4.49
N GLU A 39 -4.80 0.88 -5.73
CA GLU A 39 -3.72 -0.04 -6.05
C GLU A 39 -2.44 0.34 -5.30
N MET A 40 -2.08 1.63 -5.28
CA MET A 40 -0.94 2.12 -4.51
C MET A 40 -1.07 1.82 -3.01
N ARG A 41 -2.26 1.97 -2.41
CA ARG A 41 -2.48 1.61 -0.99
C ARG A 41 -2.31 0.12 -0.73
N THR A 42 -2.87 -0.72 -1.61
CA THR A 42 -2.73 -2.17 -1.51
C THR A 42 -1.27 -2.57 -1.62
N LEU A 43 -0.53 -2.03 -2.59
CA LEU A 43 0.90 -2.29 -2.76
C LEU A 43 1.73 -1.81 -1.57
N ALA A 44 1.46 -0.61 -1.05
CA ALA A 44 2.13 -0.08 0.14
C ALA A 44 1.90 -0.95 1.37
N THR A 45 0.66 -1.42 1.59
CA THR A 45 0.32 -2.33 2.68
C THR A 45 1.03 -3.67 2.52
N MET A 46 0.95 -4.24 1.31
CA MET A 46 1.58 -5.52 1.01
C MET A 46 3.11 -5.47 1.13
N ALA A 47 3.75 -4.39 0.69
CA ALA A 47 5.18 -4.17 0.87
C ALA A 47 5.54 -4.18 2.36
N THR A 48 4.88 -3.33 3.16
CA THR A 48 5.15 -3.23 4.59
C THR A 48 4.89 -4.55 5.32
N VAL A 49 3.80 -5.25 5.01
CA VAL A 49 3.50 -6.57 5.60
C VAL A 49 4.60 -7.59 5.30
N ASN A 50 5.07 -7.67 4.05
CA ASN A 50 6.13 -8.61 3.68
C ASN A 50 7.49 -8.24 4.30
N VAL A 51 7.77 -6.94 4.48
CA VAL A 51 8.93 -6.48 5.26
C VAL A 51 8.83 -6.96 6.71
N LEU A 52 7.67 -6.75 7.34
CA LEU A 52 7.46 -7.22 8.71
C LEU A 52 7.62 -8.74 8.81
N LEU A 53 7.04 -9.52 7.90
CA LEU A 53 7.22 -10.97 7.87
C LEU A 53 8.69 -11.38 7.75
N TYR A 54 9.42 -10.77 6.82
CA TYR A 54 10.83 -11.07 6.57
C TYR A 54 11.70 -10.83 7.82
N TYR A 55 11.42 -9.78 8.58
CA TYR A 55 12.16 -9.46 9.81
C TYR A 55 11.52 -10.04 11.08
N ASN A 56 10.46 -10.86 11.00
CA ASN A 56 9.74 -11.32 12.19
C ASN A 56 10.48 -12.47 12.92
N LEU A 57 11.12 -12.15 14.04
CA LEU A 57 11.82 -13.13 14.88
C LEU A 57 10.90 -14.12 15.62
N ASN A 58 9.59 -13.85 15.70
CA ASN A 58 8.59 -14.76 16.29
C ASN A 58 8.01 -15.75 15.26
N GLY A 59 8.42 -15.67 13.99
CA GLY A 59 8.06 -16.59 12.93
C GLY A 59 9.27 -17.31 12.34
N ILE A 60 9.24 -17.48 11.02
CA ILE A 60 10.40 -17.92 10.23
C ILE A 60 10.95 -16.66 9.56
N PRO A 61 11.89 -15.93 10.21
CA PRO A 61 12.46 -14.74 9.60
C PRO A 61 13.33 -15.12 8.40
N TYR A 62 13.57 -14.15 7.54
CA TYR A 62 14.45 -14.22 6.39
C TYR A 62 14.02 -15.20 5.28
N GLU A 63 12.73 -15.51 5.20
CA GLU A 63 12.17 -16.26 4.06
C GLU A 63 12.30 -15.45 2.76
N ALA A 64 12.96 -16.03 1.76
CA ALA A 64 13.27 -15.36 0.50
C ALA A 64 12.00 -14.88 -0.22
N GLU A 65 10.91 -15.64 -0.11
CA GLU A 65 9.61 -15.32 -0.69
C GLU A 65 9.08 -13.97 -0.18
N ASN A 66 9.26 -13.68 1.10
CA ASN A 66 8.85 -12.40 1.70
C ASN A 66 9.75 -11.25 1.22
N ALA A 67 11.05 -11.51 1.06
CA ALA A 67 11.99 -10.52 0.51
C ALA A 67 11.65 -10.11 -0.92
N GLU A 68 11.43 -11.11 -1.77
CA GLU A 68 11.04 -10.88 -3.15
C GLU A 68 9.67 -10.20 -3.23
N ALA A 69 8.73 -10.59 -2.37
CA ALA A 69 7.39 -10.01 -2.36
C ALA A 69 7.42 -8.52 -2.04
N PHE A 70 8.09 -8.09 -0.96
CA PHE A 70 8.16 -6.66 -0.67
C PHE A 70 8.95 -5.90 -1.74
N THR A 71 10.02 -6.50 -2.30
CA THR A 71 10.82 -5.88 -3.37
C THR A 71 9.95 -5.63 -4.60
N ARG A 72 9.18 -6.63 -5.05
CA ARG A 72 8.26 -6.47 -6.19
C ARG A 72 7.20 -5.41 -5.93
N ASN A 73 6.58 -5.40 -4.76
CA ASN A 73 5.52 -4.43 -4.44
C ASN A 73 6.07 -2.99 -4.39
N LEU A 74 7.26 -2.76 -3.82
CA LEU A 74 7.90 -1.45 -3.81
C LEU A 74 8.30 -0.99 -5.22
N ASN A 75 8.80 -1.91 -6.06
CA ASN A 75 9.10 -1.59 -7.46
C ASN A 75 7.84 -1.12 -8.21
N GLN A 76 6.74 -1.87 -8.11
CA GLN A 76 5.47 -1.52 -8.76
C GLN A 76 4.91 -0.20 -8.22
N LEU A 77 5.01 0.03 -6.90
CA LEU A 77 4.58 1.28 -6.28
C LEU A 77 5.36 2.49 -6.80
N ARG A 78 6.68 2.35 -7.03
CA ARG A 78 7.50 3.40 -7.67
C ARG A 78 7.13 3.63 -9.13
N GLU A 79 6.86 2.57 -9.88
CA GLU A 79 6.44 2.68 -11.28
C GLU A 79 5.12 3.46 -11.38
N LEU A 80 4.13 3.11 -10.56
CA LEU A 80 2.85 3.83 -10.50
C LEU A 80 3.03 5.28 -10.06
N SER A 81 3.92 5.58 -9.11
CA SER A 81 4.13 6.96 -8.66
C SER A 81 4.76 7.84 -9.74
N VAL A 82 5.69 7.28 -10.53
CA VAL A 82 6.30 7.99 -11.67
C VAL A 82 5.26 8.26 -12.74
N GLN A 83 4.39 7.28 -13.03
CA GLN A 83 3.30 7.44 -14.00
C GLN A 83 2.26 8.48 -13.56
N ALA A 84 1.92 8.51 -12.27
CA ALA A 84 0.99 9.47 -11.70
C ALA A 84 1.53 10.91 -11.65
N GLY A 85 2.85 11.11 -11.70
CA GLY A 85 3.48 12.44 -11.71
C GLY A 85 3.33 13.27 -10.43
N GLU A 86 2.82 12.67 -9.33
CA GLU A 86 2.59 13.39 -8.08
C GLU A 86 3.82 13.41 -7.19
N VAL A 87 4.44 14.60 -7.09
CA VAL A 87 5.66 14.82 -6.31
C VAL A 87 5.48 14.43 -4.83
N ALA A 88 4.33 14.79 -4.23
CA ALA A 88 4.08 14.52 -2.82
C ALA A 88 3.99 13.02 -2.52
N ILE A 89 3.25 12.26 -3.34
CA ILE A 89 3.11 10.80 -3.20
C ILE A 89 4.46 10.11 -3.48
N THR A 90 5.14 10.53 -4.54
CA THR A 90 6.48 10.01 -4.91
C THR A 90 7.47 10.18 -3.77
N GLU A 91 7.45 11.33 -3.08
CA GLU A 91 8.30 11.59 -1.92
C GLU A 91 7.94 10.69 -0.73
N GLN A 92 6.66 10.44 -0.44
CA GLN A 92 6.26 9.50 0.62
C GLN A 92 6.68 8.06 0.30
N ILE A 93 6.57 7.62 -0.95
CA ILE A 93 7.04 6.30 -1.39
C ILE A 93 8.56 6.19 -1.23
N ARG A 94 9.30 7.24 -1.60
CA ARG A 94 10.75 7.31 -1.39
C ARG A 94 11.12 7.21 0.09
N GLN A 95 10.34 7.83 0.99
CA GLN A 95 10.55 7.72 2.43
C GLN A 95 10.33 6.30 2.94
N LEU A 96 9.29 5.61 2.47
CA LEU A 96 9.08 4.19 2.76
C LEU A 96 10.24 3.32 2.26
N ASP A 97 10.69 3.52 1.02
CA ASP A 97 11.83 2.80 0.45
C ASP A 97 13.10 2.97 1.29
N ASN A 98 13.41 4.19 1.69
CA ASN A 98 14.59 4.46 2.53
C ASN A 98 14.47 3.77 3.90
N ALA A 99 13.29 3.82 4.52
CA ALA A 99 13.05 3.18 5.81
C ALA A 99 13.23 1.65 5.71
N VAL A 100 12.78 1.03 4.60
CA VAL A 100 13.01 -0.39 4.33
C VAL A 100 14.48 -0.67 4.07
N ALA A 101 15.16 0.16 3.29
CA ALA A 101 16.59 -0.01 3.01
C ALA A 101 17.46 0.09 4.27
N ASP A 102 17.05 0.91 5.24
CA ASP A 102 17.73 1.04 6.54
C ASP A 102 17.62 -0.22 7.41
N LEU A 103 16.65 -1.10 7.13
CA LEU A 103 16.54 -2.40 7.83
C LEU A 103 17.69 -3.36 7.50
N LYS A 104 18.53 -3.07 6.49
CA LYS A 104 19.79 -3.83 6.28
C LYS A 104 20.72 -3.78 7.51
N ASN A 105 20.53 -2.79 8.38
CA ASN A 105 21.26 -2.64 9.63
C ASN A 105 20.71 -3.55 10.75
N LEU A 106 19.58 -4.24 10.53
CA LEU A 106 19.10 -5.25 11.46
C LEU A 106 19.99 -6.49 11.36
N PRO A 107 20.40 -7.07 12.50
CA PRO A 107 21.16 -8.31 12.51
C PRO A 107 20.29 -9.44 11.94
N GLN A 108 20.82 -10.11 10.91
CA GLN A 108 20.17 -11.24 10.25
C GLN A 108 20.51 -12.57 10.94
N SER A 109 20.26 -12.65 12.25
CA SER A 109 20.54 -13.84 13.04
C SER A 109 19.59 -13.96 14.22
N THR A 110 19.13 -15.19 14.46
CA THR A 110 18.34 -15.55 15.65
C THR A 110 19.24 -15.79 16.87
N SER A 111 20.56 -15.88 16.68
CA SER A 111 21.55 -16.05 17.75
C SER A 111 21.67 -14.76 18.58
N GLY A 112 21.27 -14.82 19.85
CA GLY A 112 21.38 -13.65 20.74
C GLY A 112 20.22 -12.65 20.60
N VAL A 113 18.99 -13.14 20.58
CA VAL A 113 17.73 -12.34 20.56
C VAL A 113 17.77 -11.12 21.53
N ARG A 114 18.37 -11.28 22.72
CA ARG A 114 18.48 -10.19 23.70
C ARG A 114 19.43 -9.06 23.28
N SER A 115 20.47 -9.35 22.49
CA SER A 115 21.40 -8.34 21.95
C SER A 115 20.90 -7.62 20.70
N VAL A 116 19.85 -8.12 20.05
CA VAL A 116 19.34 -7.53 18.80
C VAL A 116 18.15 -6.58 19.02
N TRP A 117 17.45 -6.66 20.16
CA TRP A 117 16.28 -5.82 20.48
C TRP A 117 16.49 -4.32 20.24
N PRO A 118 17.60 -3.69 20.69
CA PRO A 118 17.82 -2.27 20.48
C PRO A 118 17.83 -1.85 18.99
N ALA A 119 18.27 -2.74 18.09
CA ALA A 119 18.25 -2.46 16.66
C ALA A 119 16.81 -2.53 16.11
N TYR A 120 16.02 -3.51 16.54
CA TYR A 120 14.61 -3.65 16.15
C TYR A 120 13.77 -2.45 16.61
N THR A 121 13.94 -2.01 17.85
CA THR A 121 13.25 -0.82 18.40
C THR A 121 13.69 0.48 17.73
N ARG A 122 14.84 0.50 17.06
CA ARG A 122 15.35 1.68 16.36
C ARG A 122 14.83 1.78 14.93
N TRP A 123 14.83 0.68 14.20
CA TRP A 123 14.66 0.72 12.74
C TRP A 123 13.24 0.38 12.28
N LEU A 124 12.56 -0.58 12.92
CA LEU A 124 11.19 -0.96 12.52
C LEU A 124 10.16 0.16 12.67
N PRO A 125 10.16 1.00 13.73
CA PRO A 125 9.22 2.11 13.82
C PRO A 125 9.27 3.06 12.63
N GLY A 126 10.46 3.26 12.03
CA GLY A 126 10.62 4.12 10.85
C GLY A 126 9.84 3.64 9.64
N VAL A 127 9.78 2.32 9.43
CA VAL A 127 9.01 1.69 8.34
C VAL A 127 7.52 1.85 8.57
N ILE A 128 7.08 1.64 9.82
CA ILE A 128 5.67 1.79 10.20
C ILE A 128 5.23 3.25 10.01
N GLU A 129 5.97 4.19 10.55
CA GLU A 129 5.69 5.62 10.41
C GLU A 129 5.66 6.06 8.94
N ALA A 130 6.63 5.62 8.13
CA ALA A 130 6.66 5.93 6.70
C ALA A 130 5.43 5.36 5.97
N HIS A 131 5.02 4.13 6.29
CA HIS A 131 3.79 3.54 5.75
C HIS A 131 2.55 4.36 6.12
N PHE A 132 2.38 4.72 7.40
CA PHE A 132 1.22 5.51 7.84
C PHE A 132 1.16 6.90 7.20
N ARG A 133 2.31 7.55 6.98
CA ARG A 133 2.36 8.82 6.24
C ARG A 133 1.94 8.66 4.79
N LEU A 134 2.45 7.63 4.12
CA LEU A 134 2.06 7.32 2.75
C LEU A 134 0.56 7.01 2.65
N ASP A 135 0.05 6.14 3.53
CA ASP A 135 -1.36 5.77 3.56
C ASP A 135 -2.27 6.98 3.82
N LYS A 136 -1.86 7.89 4.71
CA LYS A 136 -2.55 9.16 4.93
C LYS A 136 -2.58 10.02 3.67
N SER A 137 -1.45 10.19 2.98
CA SER A 137 -1.39 10.99 1.74
C SER A 137 -2.22 10.37 0.61
N LEU A 138 -2.19 9.04 0.46
CA LEU A 138 -3.05 8.33 -0.50
C LEU A 138 -4.53 8.43 -0.10
N THR A 139 -4.83 8.49 1.20
CA THR A 139 -6.18 8.74 1.75
C THR A 139 -6.72 10.11 1.39
N GLU A 140 -5.95 11.14 1.70
CA GLU A 140 -6.29 12.51 1.37
C GLU A 140 -6.48 12.67 -0.15
N ARG A 141 -5.59 12.09 -0.95
CA ARG A 141 -5.67 12.20 -2.41
C ARG A 141 -6.90 11.50 -2.99
N TYR A 142 -7.15 10.25 -2.60
CA TYR A 142 -8.32 9.50 -3.05
C TYR A 142 -9.64 10.19 -2.72
N ASN A 143 -9.75 10.77 -1.52
CA ASN A 143 -10.94 11.48 -1.10
C ASN A 143 -11.15 12.78 -1.89
N ALA A 144 -10.06 13.40 -2.38
CA ALA A 144 -10.10 14.59 -3.24
C ALA A 144 -10.34 14.26 -4.73
N THR A 145 -10.08 13.03 -5.17
CA THR A 145 -10.36 12.57 -6.54
C THR A 145 -11.88 12.36 -6.73
N PRO A 146 -12.46 12.69 -7.91
CA PRO A 146 -13.89 12.55 -8.17
C PRO A 146 -14.46 11.20 -7.75
N GLU A 147 -15.71 11.22 -7.29
CA GLU A 147 -16.39 10.00 -6.83
C GLU A 147 -16.58 9.00 -7.97
N VAL A 148 -16.31 7.75 -7.65
CA VAL A 148 -16.65 6.59 -8.48
C VAL A 148 -18.00 6.03 -8.05
N ALA A 149 -18.50 5.02 -8.76
CA ALA A 149 -19.70 4.30 -8.35
C ALA A 149 -19.62 3.87 -6.88
N GLN A 150 -20.72 4.01 -6.14
CA GLN A 150 -20.77 3.70 -4.70
C GLN A 150 -20.24 2.30 -4.40
N THR A 151 -20.53 1.34 -5.27
CA THR A 151 -20.07 -0.05 -5.15
C THR A 151 -18.55 -0.16 -5.27
N GLN A 152 -17.92 0.52 -6.24
CA GLN A 152 -16.47 0.53 -6.38
C GLN A 152 -15.80 1.18 -5.15
N SER A 153 -16.34 2.31 -4.68
CA SER A 153 -15.88 2.94 -3.45
C SER A 153 -16.00 2.01 -2.23
N GLY A 154 -17.07 1.20 -2.19
CA GLY A 154 -17.27 0.17 -1.19
C GLY A 154 -16.23 -0.96 -1.26
N LEU A 155 -15.88 -1.45 -2.45
CA LEU A 155 -14.81 -2.44 -2.64
C LEU A 155 -13.45 -1.89 -2.20
N HIS A 156 -13.11 -0.67 -2.59
CA HIS A 156 -11.86 -0.02 -2.16
C HIS A 156 -11.79 0.12 -0.63
N GLY A 157 -12.89 0.58 -0.01
CA GLY A 157 -12.99 0.67 1.45
C GLY A 157 -12.80 -0.70 2.12
N LEU A 158 -13.36 -1.76 1.55
CA LEU A 158 -13.25 -3.12 2.08
C LEU A 158 -11.80 -3.63 2.03
N SER A 159 -11.15 -3.50 0.88
CA SER A 159 -9.76 -3.92 0.71
C SER A 159 -8.84 -3.14 1.66
N HIS A 160 -9.05 -1.83 1.79
CA HIS A 160 -8.31 -0.99 2.72
C HIS A 160 -8.50 -1.40 4.19
N ASP A 161 -9.75 -1.66 4.62
CA ASP A 161 -10.04 -2.12 6.00
C ASP A 161 -9.39 -3.49 6.29
N ILE A 162 -9.41 -4.42 5.33
CA ILE A 162 -8.68 -5.71 5.43
C ILE A 162 -7.17 -5.48 5.56
N GLY A 163 -6.61 -4.55 4.78
CA GLY A 163 -5.20 -4.18 4.85
C GLY A 163 -4.80 -3.62 6.21
N ARG A 164 -5.61 -2.74 6.80
CA ARG A 164 -5.40 -2.20 8.15
C ARG A 164 -5.43 -3.30 9.21
N MET A 165 -6.38 -4.22 9.11
CA MET A 165 -6.47 -5.38 10.01
C MET A 165 -5.22 -6.28 9.90
N LEU A 166 -4.78 -6.57 8.68
CA LEU A 166 -3.57 -7.35 8.41
C LEU A 166 -2.33 -6.68 8.98
N LEU A 167 -2.13 -5.38 8.74
CA LEU A 167 -0.97 -4.66 9.25
C LEU A 167 -0.95 -4.64 10.78
N SER A 168 -2.10 -4.36 11.42
CA SER A 168 -2.21 -4.38 12.87
C SER A 168 -1.88 -5.74 13.46
N TYR A 169 -2.32 -6.82 12.81
CA TYR A 169 -1.92 -8.18 13.18
C TYR A 169 -0.40 -8.30 13.10
N GLN A 170 0.23 -8.04 11.96
CA GLN A 170 1.69 -8.21 11.83
C GLN A 170 2.48 -7.38 12.84
N MET A 171 2.07 -6.13 13.11
CA MET A 171 2.72 -5.28 14.10
C MET A 171 2.64 -5.85 15.52
N ALA A 172 1.51 -6.48 15.90
CA ALA A 172 1.34 -7.09 17.22
C ALA A 172 2.33 -8.25 17.48
N SER A 173 3.01 -8.76 16.45
CA SER A 173 4.06 -9.77 16.61
C SER A 173 5.40 -9.23 17.06
N PHE A 174 5.60 -7.91 17.08
CA PHE A 174 6.86 -7.31 17.50
C PHE A 174 6.75 -6.81 18.94
N PRO A 175 7.41 -7.47 19.92
CA PRO A 175 7.38 -7.01 21.29
C PRO A 175 8.24 -5.74 21.44
N ASN A 176 7.74 -4.76 22.20
CA ASN A 176 8.49 -3.63 22.71
C ASN A 176 9.14 -2.69 21.65
N PHE A 177 8.66 -2.63 20.41
CA PHE A 177 9.18 -1.66 19.43
C PHE A 177 8.64 -0.22 19.62
N GLY A 178 7.92 0.05 20.72
CA GLY A 178 7.37 1.37 21.02
C GLY A 178 6.18 1.77 20.14
N GLY A 179 5.53 0.76 19.54
CA GLY A 179 4.46 0.95 18.55
C GLY A 179 3.04 1.00 19.08
N ASP A 180 2.85 1.18 20.38
CA ASP A 180 1.52 1.22 21.01
C ASP A 180 0.60 2.30 20.40
N ILE A 181 1.19 3.33 19.76
CA ILE A 181 0.45 4.38 19.05
C ILE A 181 -0.11 3.96 17.69
N TRP A 182 0.46 2.92 17.07
CA TRP A 182 0.05 2.46 15.73
C TRP A 182 -0.70 1.12 15.77
N ILE A 183 -0.47 0.29 16.80
CA ILE A 183 -1.18 -0.97 16.97
C ILE A 183 -2.60 -0.68 17.45
N LEU A 184 -3.58 -1.26 16.77
CA LEU A 184 -4.97 -1.14 17.18
C LEU A 184 -5.19 -1.87 18.50
N ASP A 185 -5.83 -1.21 19.46
CA ASP A 185 -6.27 -1.85 20.69
C ASP A 185 -7.41 -2.86 20.42
N GLU A 186 -7.74 -3.68 21.42
CA GLU A 186 -8.77 -4.73 21.30
C GLU A 186 -10.13 -4.19 20.85
N ARG A 187 -10.50 -2.98 21.29
CA ARG A 187 -11.77 -2.34 20.92
C ARG A 187 -11.73 -1.91 19.46
N ALA A 188 -10.62 -1.30 19.03
CA ALA A 188 -10.42 -0.87 17.66
C ALA A 188 -10.34 -2.06 16.69
N ILE A 189 -9.70 -3.17 17.08
CA ILE A 189 -9.72 -4.44 16.32
C ILE A 189 -11.14 -4.97 16.18
N THR A 190 -11.89 -5.04 17.28
CA THR A 190 -13.28 -5.53 17.26
C THR A 190 -14.18 -4.64 16.40
N ALA A 191 -14.01 -3.32 16.47
CA ALA A 191 -14.76 -2.38 15.64
C ALA A 191 -14.42 -2.53 14.15
N LEU A 192 -13.13 -2.64 13.81
CA LEU A 192 -12.69 -2.83 12.42
C LEU A 192 -13.22 -4.15 11.84
N ASP A 193 -13.20 -5.22 12.63
CA ASP A 193 -13.79 -6.51 12.25
C ASP A 193 -15.29 -6.40 11.95
N ALA A 194 -16.05 -5.72 12.81
CA ALA A 194 -17.47 -5.47 12.57
C ALA A 194 -17.71 -4.65 11.29
N THR A 195 -16.88 -3.63 11.04
CA THR A 195 -16.94 -2.84 9.80
C THR A 195 -16.69 -3.68 8.56
N ILE A 196 -15.69 -4.57 8.59
CA ILE A 196 -15.39 -5.47 7.46
C ILE A 196 -16.56 -6.41 7.17
N GLU A 197 -17.10 -7.08 8.20
CA GLU A 197 -18.24 -7.99 8.05
C GLU A 197 -19.50 -7.27 7.54
N GLN A 198 -19.78 -6.07 8.08
CA GLN A 198 -20.90 -5.24 7.63
C GLN A 198 -20.75 -4.86 6.15
N ARG A 199 -19.57 -4.40 5.74
CA ARG A 199 -19.32 -3.96 4.36
C ARG A 199 -19.41 -5.11 3.36
N PHE A 200 -18.95 -6.31 3.72
CA PHE A 200 -19.21 -7.52 2.92
C PHE A 200 -20.71 -7.74 2.73
N ALA A 201 -21.50 -7.66 3.80
CA ALA A 201 -22.95 -7.86 3.73
C ALA A 201 -23.64 -6.79 2.86
N GLU A 202 -23.26 -5.52 3.02
CA GLU A 202 -23.80 -4.41 2.23
C GLU A 202 -23.51 -4.55 0.74
N LEU A 203 -22.27 -4.87 0.36
CA LEU A 203 -21.89 -5.04 -1.05
C LEU A 203 -22.62 -6.20 -1.72
N ILE A 204 -22.82 -7.31 -1.00
CA ILE A 204 -23.56 -8.47 -1.48
C ILE A 204 -25.05 -8.16 -1.68
N VAL A 205 -25.64 -7.32 -0.82
CA VAL A 205 -27.06 -6.90 -0.93
C VAL A 205 -27.26 -5.87 -2.03
N GLN A 206 -26.31 -4.94 -2.20
CA GLN A 206 -26.40 -3.85 -3.17
C GLN A 206 -26.37 -4.34 -4.61
N ASP A 207 -25.54 -5.34 -4.91
CA ASP A 207 -25.45 -5.90 -6.24
C ASP A 207 -25.18 -7.42 -6.22
N SER A 208 -26.17 -8.15 -6.73
CA SER A 208 -26.17 -9.62 -6.77
C SER A 208 -25.02 -10.23 -7.56
N THR A 209 -24.38 -9.47 -8.46
CA THR A 209 -23.18 -9.94 -9.18
C THR A 209 -22.00 -10.16 -8.23
N PHE A 210 -21.93 -9.41 -7.11
CA PHE A 210 -20.87 -9.57 -6.12
C PHE A 210 -21.05 -10.77 -5.18
N VAL A 211 -22.22 -11.42 -5.18
CA VAL A 211 -22.48 -12.62 -4.36
C VAL A 211 -21.41 -13.68 -4.64
N GLN A 212 -21.08 -13.92 -5.91
CA GLN A 212 -20.07 -14.91 -6.28
C GLN A 212 -18.65 -14.36 -6.11
N ALA A 213 -18.42 -13.12 -6.54
CA ALA A 213 -17.12 -12.44 -6.45
C ALA A 213 -16.57 -12.37 -5.01
N LEU A 214 -17.41 -12.00 -4.05
CA LEU A 214 -17.01 -11.77 -2.66
C LEU A 214 -17.06 -13.03 -1.79
N LYS A 215 -17.56 -14.16 -2.33
CA LYS A 215 -17.65 -15.42 -1.59
C LYS A 215 -16.28 -15.92 -1.13
N ALA A 216 -15.28 -15.90 -2.02
CA ALA A 216 -13.93 -16.34 -1.69
C ALA A 216 -13.21 -15.37 -0.72
N PRO A 217 -13.17 -14.04 -0.97
CA PRO A 217 -12.61 -13.09 -0.01
C PRO A 217 -13.22 -13.16 1.38
N LEU A 218 -14.56 -13.27 1.48
CA LEU A 218 -15.25 -13.39 2.76
C LEU A 218 -14.89 -14.68 3.50
N ARG A 219 -14.80 -15.81 2.76
CA ARG A 219 -14.36 -17.09 3.34
C ARG A 219 -12.93 -16.99 3.87
N ASP A 220 -12.03 -16.42 3.09
CA ASP A 220 -10.61 -16.31 3.43
C ASP A 220 -10.42 -15.39 4.65
N TYR A 221 -11.15 -14.27 4.72
CA TYR A 221 -11.21 -13.41 5.90
C TYR A 221 -11.73 -14.16 7.14
N ARG A 222 -12.90 -14.82 7.04
CA ARG A 222 -13.51 -15.56 8.16
C ARG A 222 -12.65 -16.73 8.64
N PHE A 223 -11.90 -17.36 7.75
CA PHE A 223 -10.99 -18.45 8.09
C PHE A 223 -9.91 -17.99 9.09
N VAL A 224 -9.35 -16.78 8.89
CA VAL A 224 -8.31 -16.24 9.77
C VAL A 224 -8.84 -15.35 10.89
N ARG A 225 -10.11 -14.94 10.85
CA ARG A 225 -10.77 -14.05 11.82
C ARG A 225 -10.50 -14.40 13.27
N LYS A 226 -10.60 -15.68 13.65
CA LYS A 226 -10.34 -16.11 15.04
C LYS A 226 -8.92 -15.73 15.51
N ARG A 227 -7.93 -15.75 14.61
CA ARG A 227 -6.54 -15.38 14.91
C ARG A 227 -6.35 -13.87 15.00
N LEU A 228 -7.09 -13.12 14.19
CA LEU A 228 -7.09 -11.65 14.21
C LEU A 228 -7.61 -11.12 15.55
N LEU A 229 -8.71 -11.70 16.04
CA LEU A 229 -9.38 -11.26 17.27
C LEU A 229 -8.74 -11.82 18.54
N ASN A 230 -8.03 -12.95 18.45
CA ASN A 230 -7.34 -13.55 19.58
C ASN A 230 -5.98 -14.11 19.15
N PRO A 231 -4.93 -13.26 19.11
CA PRO A 231 -3.60 -13.67 18.68
C PRO A 231 -2.85 -14.51 19.73
N VAL A 232 -3.35 -14.60 20.96
CA VAL A 232 -2.64 -15.24 22.09
C VAL A 232 -2.50 -16.76 21.84
N GLY A 233 -1.25 -17.23 21.74
CA GLY A 233 -0.90 -18.66 21.74
C GLY A 233 -0.95 -19.38 20.38
N HIS A 234 -1.45 -18.74 19.31
CA HIS A 234 -1.56 -19.34 17.97
C HIS A 234 -1.18 -18.38 16.84
N TRP A 235 0.01 -17.79 16.96
CA TRP A 235 0.58 -16.89 15.97
C TRP A 235 0.83 -17.62 14.64
N ALA A 236 0.29 -17.11 13.53
CA ALA A 236 0.44 -17.72 12.20
C ALA A 236 0.63 -16.64 11.11
N PRO A 237 1.72 -15.85 11.18
CA PRO A 237 1.85 -14.59 10.46
C PRO A 237 1.84 -14.75 8.94
N ASN A 238 2.58 -15.74 8.42
CA ASN A 238 2.58 -16.07 6.99
C ASN A 238 1.21 -16.56 6.51
N ALA A 239 0.53 -17.42 7.28
CA ALA A 239 -0.79 -17.93 6.90
C ALA A 239 -1.83 -16.81 6.85
N VAL A 240 -1.88 -15.96 7.88
CA VAL A 240 -2.79 -14.81 7.92
C VAL A 240 -2.51 -13.85 6.77
N SER A 241 -1.23 -13.53 6.52
CA SER A 241 -0.83 -12.69 5.38
C SER A 241 -1.31 -13.24 4.05
N ARG A 242 -1.13 -14.55 3.81
CA ARG A 242 -1.57 -15.19 2.57
C ARG A 242 -3.07 -15.04 2.32
N TYR A 243 -3.92 -15.36 3.31
CA TYR A 243 -5.37 -15.27 3.16
C TYR A 243 -5.86 -13.83 2.99
N LEU A 244 -5.36 -12.89 3.80
CA LEU A 244 -5.81 -11.50 3.73
C LEU A 244 -5.30 -10.78 2.49
N THR A 245 -4.06 -11.02 2.07
CA THR A 245 -3.51 -10.49 0.81
C THR A 245 -4.30 -11.00 -0.39
N GLN A 246 -4.67 -12.29 -0.38
CA GLN A 246 -5.52 -12.86 -1.44
C GLN A 246 -6.91 -12.21 -1.45
N ALA A 247 -7.50 -12.00 -0.27
CA ALA A 247 -8.79 -11.32 -0.15
C ALA A 247 -8.73 -9.89 -0.71
N MET A 248 -7.73 -9.09 -0.33
CA MET A 248 -7.53 -7.72 -0.83
C MET A 248 -7.42 -7.68 -2.35
N ARG A 249 -6.50 -8.48 -2.94
CA ARG A 249 -6.31 -8.54 -4.39
C ARG A 249 -7.57 -8.93 -5.13
N THR A 250 -8.29 -9.93 -4.59
CA THR A 250 -9.53 -10.38 -5.21
C THR A 250 -10.57 -9.26 -5.16
N VAL A 251 -10.74 -8.57 -4.03
CA VAL A 251 -11.66 -7.43 -3.88
C VAL A 251 -11.31 -6.29 -4.84
N ASP A 252 -10.04 -5.91 -4.92
CA ASP A 252 -9.57 -4.82 -5.80
C ASP A 252 -9.76 -5.15 -7.30
N SER A 253 -9.69 -6.43 -7.67
CA SER A 253 -9.89 -6.90 -9.05
C SER A 253 -11.36 -7.04 -9.48
N GLN A 254 -12.33 -6.84 -8.58
CA GLN A 254 -13.76 -6.96 -8.95
C GLN A 254 -14.30 -5.77 -9.73
N TYR A 255 -13.44 -4.79 -10.04
CA TYR A 255 -13.75 -3.68 -10.91
C TYR A 255 -12.86 -3.74 -12.15
N GLU A 256 -13.30 -4.49 -13.16
CA GLU A 256 -12.82 -4.34 -14.54
C GLU A 256 -13.98 -3.79 -15.36
N PRO A 257 -13.83 -2.62 -16.03
CA PRO A 257 -14.87 -2.02 -16.87
C PRO A 257 -15.17 -2.85 -18.14
#